data_AF-A0A931KFZ1-F1
#
_entry.id   AF-A0A931KFZ1-F1
#
_cell.length_a   1.000
_cell.length_b   1.000
_cell.length_c   1.000
_cell.angle_alpha   90.00
_cell.angle_beta   90.00
_cell.angle_gamma   90.00
#
_symmetry.space_group_name_H-M   'P 1'
#
loop_
_entity.id
_entity.type
_entity.pdbx_description
1 polymer ?
#
loop_
_entity_poly.entity_id
_entity_poly.type
_entity_poly.pdbx_seq_one_letter_code
_entity_poly.pdbx_strand_id
1 'polypeptide(L)'
;MATLSSSQFQFYTTHDIPVQTKLHQGSFQYPYHAAESGPKRLMYLDNSNRVLYGEDREGDQYVITVHGPGEVVVTDVTPNDGVLMDDIDTIQIVGSNPHTTYVTAQVTSSNRVLTDGMVRFQQLIAENGVNSIILNGFALAQTLPINEDNTVVQPGVGVFLPGGVQTLQIADVEAYNDVSGVYATNPVRIVVGDAASPLKKAPIIRVGTIYNTMYSSQADSVPNVPQSTPTVSFEVYGPTHAITTNAITRQMPVAGLESNYPKPGAQGLTSIATTSIGQFQAIGGVNFTRIARNTGTNISPTTALDHAGLIHIGGTADALSVSSNGPIRSLRLMRGLGDPSGTSTATQYYGTTAGQKGFPAYGYMGGQINAGAINRINIGAANTIMQVSNSPQFIQRTQGVTNYFPRAGSAMTNAAITTSGSMGTKPVHTGSINHFGKKIQSNATGVLIRGDLAQSEIASGFDYNQYVTGVSPVTGPSVIRGLRMKGSLVDSVISASYAPDTTTQDFLQATDQVSPGAIHGGIYGPGLAYDDGRGTALGRLGSGLFARRLSNPLHSPPPNQPIRTRAGVDYRGS
;
A
#
# COMPACT_ATOMS: atom_id res chain seq x y z
N MET A 1 -28.56 -14.31 15.51
CA MET A 1 -29.08 -14.03 14.16
C MET A 1 -30.09 -12.92 14.28
N ALA A 2 -29.69 -11.70 13.92
CA ALA A 2 -30.56 -10.54 13.82
C ALA A 2 -30.11 -9.77 12.58
N THR A 3 -31.04 -9.62 11.64
CA THR A 3 -30.95 -8.83 10.41
C THR A 3 -30.82 -7.35 10.74
N LEU A 4 -29.72 -6.72 10.33
CA LEU A 4 -29.62 -5.26 10.30
C LEU A 4 -30.19 -4.78 8.95
N SER A 5 -31.33 -4.12 9.02
CA SER A 5 -32.00 -3.46 7.91
C SER A 5 -31.22 -2.21 7.48
N SER A 6 -31.24 -1.95 6.18
CA SER A 6 -30.82 -0.75 5.47
C SER A 6 -31.02 0.55 6.27
N SER A 7 -29.92 1.23 6.61
CA SER A 7 -29.95 2.62 7.05
C SER A 7 -30.41 3.50 5.89
N GLN A 8 -31.43 4.32 6.15
CA GLN A 8 -32.04 5.25 5.23
C GLN A 8 -31.01 6.30 4.77
N PHE A 9 -30.64 6.25 3.49
CA PHE A 9 -30.04 7.38 2.79
C PHE A 9 -31.19 8.30 2.34
N GLN A 10 -31.08 9.60 2.58
CA GLN A 10 -31.98 10.56 1.95
C GLN A 10 -31.47 10.80 0.53
N PHE A 11 -32.25 10.34 -0.44
CA PHE A 11 -31.97 10.49 -1.86
C PHE A 11 -32.67 11.74 -2.38
N TYR A 12 -31.95 12.63 -3.05
CA TYR A 12 -32.59 13.64 -3.89
C TYR A 12 -33.06 12.96 -5.17
N THR A 13 -34.38 12.89 -5.35
CA THR A 13 -34.97 12.42 -6.61
C THR A 13 -35.05 13.59 -7.59
N THR A 14 -35.23 13.30 -8.88
CA THR A 14 -35.42 14.34 -9.92
C THR A 14 -36.66 15.22 -9.70
N HIS A 15 -37.47 14.96 -8.66
CA HIS A 15 -38.59 15.81 -8.24
C HIS A 15 -38.24 16.79 -7.11
N ASP A 16 -37.06 16.68 -6.50
CA ASP A 16 -36.63 17.49 -5.35
C ASP A 16 -35.76 18.71 -5.77
N ILE A 17 -36.00 19.24 -6.98
CA ILE A 17 -35.24 20.33 -7.60
C ILE A 17 -35.52 21.68 -6.91
N PRO A 18 -34.49 22.49 -6.55
CA PRO A 18 -34.69 23.92 -6.33
C PRO A 18 -34.85 24.65 -7.68
N VAL A 19 -36.01 25.27 -7.87
CA VAL A 19 -36.39 26.31 -8.86
C VAL A 19 -35.51 26.44 -10.12
N GLN A 20 -36.01 25.91 -11.24
CA GLN A 20 -35.54 26.28 -12.59
C GLN A 20 -35.73 27.78 -12.83
N THR A 21 -34.63 28.53 -12.97
CA THR A 21 -34.67 29.83 -13.64
C THR A 21 -34.29 29.64 -15.12
N LYS A 22 -35.29 29.72 -16.00
CA LYS A 22 -35.06 29.86 -17.44
C LYS A 22 -34.46 31.24 -17.71
N LEU A 23 -33.24 31.31 -18.22
CA LEU A 23 -32.69 32.53 -18.80
C LEU A 23 -32.50 32.34 -20.31
N HIS A 24 -33.11 33.26 -21.08
CA HIS A 24 -32.98 33.32 -22.53
C HIS A 24 -31.56 33.74 -22.94
N GLN A 25 -30.99 33.01 -23.91
CA GLN A 25 -29.73 33.34 -24.58
C GLN A 25 -29.75 34.74 -25.18
N GLY A 26 -28.78 35.57 -24.79
CA GLY A 26 -28.27 36.68 -25.58
C GLY A 26 -26.78 36.48 -25.81
N SER A 27 -26.37 36.30 -27.05
CA SER A 27 -24.95 36.27 -27.46
C SER A 27 -24.28 37.61 -27.18
N PHE A 28 -23.17 37.65 -26.44
CA PHE A 28 -22.30 38.85 -26.39
C PHE A 28 -20.81 38.52 -26.28
N GLN A 29 -20.03 39.28 -27.05
CA GLN A 29 -18.57 39.27 -27.15
C GLN A 29 -17.90 39.83 -25.89
N TYR A 30 -16.71 39.32 -25.56
CA TYR A 30 -15.84 39.82 -24.50
C TYR A 30 -15.34 41.25 -24.77
N PRO A 31 -15.30 42.11 -23.74
CA PRO A 31 -14.15 42.98 -23.56
C PRO A 31 -13.44 42.68 -22.23
N TYR A 32 -12.12 42.63 -22.35
CA TYR A 32 -11.17 42.58 -21.24
C TYR A 32 -11.28 43.88 -20.42
N HIS A 33 -11.64 43.80 -19.13
CA HIS A 33 -11.50 44.93 -18.20
C HIS A 33 -11.05 44.51 -16.80
N ALA A 34 -10.25 45.40 -16.22
CA ALA A 34 -9.40 45.25 -15.05
C ALA A 34 -10.15 45.20 -13.71
N ALA A 35 -9.39 44.82 -12.69
CA ALA A 35 -9.74 44.71 -11.28
C ALA A 35 -10.59 45.88 -10.75
N GLU A 36 -11.82 45.58 -10.34
CA GLU A 36 -12.55 46.27 -9.28
C GLU A 36 -13.79 45.43 -8.91
N SER A 37 -14.14 45.44 -7.63
CA SER A 37 -15.32 44.83 -6.99
C SER A 37 -16.58 44.79 -7.87
N GLY A 38 -16.79 43.68 -8.58
CA GLY A 38 -17.97 43.41 -9.41
C GLY A 38 -18.92 42.39 -8.77
N PRO A 39 -20.18 42.28 -9.24
CA PRO A 39 -21.18 41.38 -8.68
C PRO A 39 -20.69 39.93 -8.73
N LYS A 40 -20.92 39.18 -7.63
CA LYS A 40 -20.56 37.77 -7.48
C LYS A 40 -20.98 37.00 -8.75
N ARG A 41 -20.01 36.30 -9.35
CA ARG A 41 -20.14 35.58 -10.61
C ARG A 41 -21.21 34.50 -10.46
N LEU A 42 -22.40 34.74 -11.01
CA LEU A 42 -23.51 33.79 -11.02
C LEU A 42 -23.12 32.56 -11.86
N MET A 43 -23.55 31.39 -11.37
CA MET A 43 -23.37 30.07 -11.98
C MET A 43 -23.73 30.05 -13.47
N TYR A 44 -22.95 29.34 -14.27
CA TYR A 44 -23.36 28.89 -15.61
C TYR A 44 -23.64 27.39 -15.55
N LEU A 45 -24.89 27.01 -15.34
CA LEU A 45 -25.36 25.69 -15.72
C LEU A 45 -25.63 25.74 -17.22
N ASP A 46 -25.09 24.78 -17.99
CA ASP A 46 -25.68 24.54 -19.30
C ASP A 46 -27.12 24.00 -19.12
N ASN A 47 -27.98 24.17 -20.13
CA ASN A 47 -29.39 23.74 -20.06
C ASN A 47 -29.58 22.21 -19.88
N SER A 48 -28.52 21.45 -19.62
CA SER A 48 -28.53 19.99 -19.47
C SER A 48 -27.78 19.50 -18.22
N ASN A 49 -27.32 20.37 -17.32
CA ASN A 49 -26.49 20.01 -16.15
C ASN A 49 -25.28 19.13 -16.51
N ARG A 50 -24.72 19.33 -17.70
CA ARG A 50 -23.58 18.57 -18.24
C ARG A 50 -22.27 19.29 -18.05
N VAL A 51 -22.29 20.61 -17.85
CA VAL A 51 -21.13 21.39 -17.46
C VAL A 51 -21.51 22.25 -16.26
N LEU A 52 -20.75 22.13 -15.19
CA LEU A 52 -20.91 22.86 -13.94
C LEU A 52 -19.60 23.56 -13.59
N TYR A 53 -19.71 24.83 -13.19
CA TYR A 53 -18.59 25.66 -12.76
C TYR A 53 -18.78 26.08 -11.30
N GLY A 54 -17.69 26.14 -10.55
CA GLY A 54 -17.66 26.69 -9.20
C GLY A 54 -16.30 27.25 -8.85
N GLU A 55 -16.22 27.81 -7.65
CA GLU A 55 -15.01 28.33 -7.01
C GLU A 55 -14.99 27.76 -5.59
N ASP A 56 -13.81 27.46 -5.03
CA ASP A 56 -13.71 27.13 -3.61
C ASP A 56 -13.55 28.40 -2.75
N ARG A 57 -13.37 28.21 -1.44
CA ARG A 57 -13.19 29.33 -0.50
C ARG A 57 -11.89 30.12 -0.72
N GLU A 58 -10.87 29.50 -1.30
CA GLU A 58 -9.54 30.09 -1.53
C GLU A 58 -9.43 30.75 -2.92
N GLY A 59 -10.45 30.55 -3.77
CA GLY A 59 -10.57 31.12 -5.10
C GLY A 59 -10.13 30.19 -6.23
N ASP A 60 -9.89 28.90 -5.95
CA ASP A 60 -9.60 27.89 -6.96
C ASP A 60 -10.87 27.61 -7.75
N GLN A 61 -10.78 27.75 -9.07
CA GLN A 61 -11.91 27.54 -9.97
C GLN A 61 -11.95 26.09 -10.41
N TYR A 62 -13.15 25.51 -10.42
CA TYR A 62 -13.33 24.16 -10.91
C TYR A 62 -14.42 24.06 -11.96
N VAL A 63 -14.25 23.06 -12.83
CA VAL A 63 -15.23 22.68 -13.85
C VAL A 63 -15.44 21.18 -13.80
N ILE A 64 -16.71 20.75 -13.78
CA ILE A 64 -17.11 19.35 -13.88
C ILE A 64 -17.93 19.19 -15.16
N THR A 65 -17.58 18.19 -15.97
CA THR A 65 -18.25 17.88 -17.24
C THR A 65 -18.72 16.43 -17.25
N VAL A 66 -19.99 16.22 -17.61
CA VAL A 66 -20.62 14.90 -17.80
C VAL A 66 -20.90 14.67 -19.27
N HIS A 67 -20.42 13.53 -19.77
CA HIS A 67 -20.69 13.04 -21.11
C HIS A 67 -21.64 11.85 -21.07
N GLY A 68 -22.51 11.72 -22.07
CA GLY A 68 -23.47 10.63 -22.17
C GLY A 68 -24.83 10.97 -21.53
N PRO A 69 -25.60 9.97 -21.07
CA PRO A 69 -26.98 10.16 -20.60
C PRO A 69 -27.12 10.71 -19.17
N GLY A 70 -26.01 10.88 -18.43
CA GLY A 70 -26.05 11.30 -17.03
C GLY A 70 -25.96 12.82 -16.83
N GLU A 71 -26.23 13.24 -15.61
CA GLU A 71 -26.12 14.61 -15.12
C GLU A 71 -25.32 14.63 -13.81
N VAL A 72 -24.77 15.79 -13.44
CA VAL A 72 -24.10 15.98 -12.15
C VAL A 72 -24.87 16.99 -11.29
N VAL A 73 -24.98 16.67 -10.00
CA VAL A 73 -25.47 17.55 -8.95
C VAL A 73 -24.33 17.76 -7.97
N VAL A 74 -24.04 19.01 -7.65
CA VAL A 74 -22.97 19.38 -6.70
C VAL A 74 -23.57 20.24 -5.60
N THR A 75 -23.26 19.91 -4.36
CA THR A 75 -23.54 20.73 -3.18
C THR A 75 -22.23 21.13 -2.54
N ASP A 76 -22.11 22.37 -2.10
CA ASP A 76 -20.99 22.84 -1.30
C ASP A 76 -21.33 22.79 0.20
N VAL A 77 -20.34 23.15 1.03
CA VAL A 77 -20.42 23.15 2.49
C VAL A 77 -21.41 24.19 3.04
N THR A 78 -21.82 25.19 2.25
CA THR A 78 -22.76 26.24 2.67
C THR A 78 -24.12 26.01 2.00
N PRO A 79 -25.04 25.22 2.59
CA PRO A 79 -26.22 24.78 1.88
C PRO A 79 -27.15 25.94 1.53
N ASN A 80 -27.73 25.89 0.32
CA ASN A 80 -28.87 26.71 -0.12
C ASN A 80 -28.63 28.22 -0.29
N ASP A 81 -27.39 28.68 -0.46
CA ASP A 81 -27.13 30.08 -0.80
C ASP A 81 -27.22 30.38 -2.32
N GLY A 82 -27.34 29.32 -3.13
CA GLY A 82 -27.49 29.40 -4.59
C GLY A 82 -26.16 29.66 -5.32
N VAL A 83 -25.03 29.51 -4.63
CA VAL A 83 -23.68 29.73 -5.14
C VAL A 83 -22.83 28.49 -4.84
N LEU A 84 -21.83 28.21 -5.68
CA LEU A 84 -20.81 27.19 -5.42
C LEU A 84 -19.49 27.93 -5.22
N MET A 85 -19.27 28.41 -3.99
CA MET A 85 -18.16 29.30 -3.60
C MET A 85 -17.43 28.80 -2.35
N ASP A 86 -17.55 27.51 -2.05
CA ASP A 86 -16.97 26.85 -0.89
C ASP A 86 -16.47 25.45 -1.25
N ASP A 87 -15.82 24.76 -0.30
CA ASP A 87 -15.46 23.35 -0.43
C ASP A 87 -16.69 22.50 -0.79
N ILE A 88 -16.47 21.43 -1.55
CA ILE A 88 -17.57 20.59 -2.01
C ILE A 88 -17.99 19.63 -0.89
N ASP A 89 -19.29 19.58 -0.59
CA ASP A 89 -19.82 18.52 0.26
C ASP A 89 -20.04 17.25 -0.57
N THR A 90 -20.92 17.31 -1.58
CA THR A 90 -21.29 16.13 -2.36
C THR A 90 -21.22 16.38 -3.87
N ILE A 91 -20.62 15.43 -4.58
CA ILE A 91 -20.72 15.27 -6.04
C ILE A 91 -21.60 14.04 -6.30
N GLN A 92 -22.81 14.24 -6.81
CA GLN A 92 -23.73 13.16 -7.14
C GLN A 92 -23.90 13.07 -8.66
N ILE A 93 -23.76 11.86 -9.19
CA ILE A 93 -23.97 11.56 -10.62
C ILE A 93 -25.28 10.77 -10.75
N VAL A 94 -26.24 11.33 -11.48
CA VAL A 94 -27.59 10.78 -11.64
C VAL A 94 -27.88 10.45 -13.11
N GLY A 95 -28.84 9.55 -13.35
CA GLY A 95 -29.21 9.14 -14.72
C GLY A 95 -28.07 8.50 -15.52
N SER A 96 -26.99 8.07 -14.84
CA SER A 96 -25.80 7.55 -15.50
C SER A 96 -25.95 6.13 -16.04
N ASN A 97 -25.06 5.79 -16.97
CA ASN A 97 -24.92 4.47 -17.52
C ASN A 97 -23.45 4.01 -17.34
N PRO A 98 -23.21 2.82 -16.76
CA PRO A 98 -21.85 2.32 -16.46
C PRO A 98 -21.02 1.96 -17.71
N HIS A 99 -21.59 2.12 -18.91
CA HIS A 99 -20.93 1.84 -20.18
C HIS A 99 -20.74 3.08 -21.04
N THR A 100 -21.59 4.11 -20.89
CA THR A 100 -21.57 5.28 -21.77
C THR A 100 -21.44 6.63 -21.07
N THR A 101 -21.58 6.70 -19.74
CA THR A 101 -21.38 7.95 -18.99
C THR A 101 -19.91 8.11 -18.59
N TYR A 102 -19.32 9.25 -18.90
CA TYR A 102 -17.96 9.61 -18.51
C TYR A 102 -17.98 10.99 -17.85
N VAL A 103 -17.35 11.12 -16.69
CA VAL A 103 -17.24 12.38 -15.95
C VAL A 103 -15.78 12.81 -15.92
N THR A 104 -15.55 14.07 -16.25
CA THR A 104 -14.23 14.70 -16.16
C THR A 104 -14.34 15.99 -15.37
N ALA A 105 -13.32 16.31 -14.58
CA ALA A 105 -13.25 17.57 -13.88
C ALA A 105 -11.81 18.08 -13.80
N GLN A 106 -11.65 19.40 -13.78
CA GLN A 106 -10.37 20.09 -13.66
C GLN A 106 -10.47 21.24 -12.66
N VAL A 107 -9.39 21.48 -11.93
CA VAL A 107 -9.19 22.65 -11.09
C VAL A 107 -8.15 23.58 -11.73
N THR A 108 -8.39 24.88 -11.63
CA THR A 108 -7.46 25.96 -11.98
C THR A 108 -7.18 26.76 -10.72
N SER A 109 -5.92 26.82 -10.31
CA SER A 109 -5.50 27.54 -9.11
C SER A 109 -5.89 29.02 -9.16
N SER A 110 -6.22 29.56 -7.98
CA SER A 110 -6.55 30.95 -7.73
C SER A 110 -5.44 31.87 -8.24
N ASN A 111 -5.84 32.96 -8.90
CA ASN A 111 -4.95 34.06 -9.23
C ASN A 111 -4.90 35.13 -8.12
N ARG A 112 -5.67 34.94 -7.04
CA ARG A 112 -5.80 35.87 -5.92
C ARG A 112 -4.93 35.46 -4.74
N VAL A 113 -4.88 34.17 -4.45
CA VAL A 113 -4.15 33.57 -3.34
C VAL A 113 -3.28 32.42 -3.87
N LEU A 114 -2.11 32.21 -3.28
CA LEU A 114 -1.30 31.04 -3.59
C LEU A 114 -1.91 29.82 -2.89
N THR A 115 -2.47 28.92 -3.68
CA THR A 115 -3.10 27.66 -3.22
C THR A 115 -2.28 26.45 -3.64
N ASP A 116 -2.64 25.27 -3.15
CA ASP A 116 -2.11 23.99 -3.63
C ASP A 116 -2.74 23.54 -4.97
N GLY A 117 -3.73 24.30 -5.47
CA GLY A 117 -4.45 24.05 -6.71
C GLY A 117 -5.40 22.85 -6.62
N MET A 118 -5.93 22.60 -5.42
CA MET A 118 -6.74 21.43 -5.10
C MET A 118 -8.09 21.84 -4.49
N VAL A 119 -9.17 21.30 -5.03
CA VAL A 119 -10.52 21.45 -4.46
C VAL A 119 -10.88 20.23 -3.65
N ARG A 120 -11.32 20.42 -2.41
CA ARG A 120 -11.71 19.33 -1.51
C ARG A 120 -13.18 18.96 -1.73
N PHE A 121 -13.48 17.66 -1.66
CA PHE A 121 -14.83 17.14 -1.67
C PHE A 121 -15.03 16.04 -0.62
N GLN A 122 -16.20 16.00 0.02
CA GLN A 122 -16.52 15.04 1.07
C GLN A 122 -17.13 13.73 0.54
N GLN A 123 -18.01 13.81 -0.47
CA GLN A 123 -18.66 12.64 -1.06
C GLN A 123 -18.68 12.65 -2.59
N LEU A 124 -18.52 11.46 -3.17
CA LEU A 124 -18.81 11.18 -4.58
C LEU A 124 -19.75 9.99 -4.67
N ILE A 125 -20.93 10.16 -5.28
CA ILE A 125 -21.99 9.15 -5.32
C ILE A 125 -22.43 8.91 -6.76
N ALA A 126 -22.52 7.65 -7.18
CA ALA A 126 -23.13 7.27 -8.45
C ALA A 126 -23.77 5.87 -8.37
N GLU A 127 -25.09 5.82 -8.14
CA GLU A 127 -25.80 4.56 -7.87
C GLU A 127 -25.83 3.62 -9.07
N ASN A 128 -26.16 4.14 -10.25
CA ASN A 128 -26.25 3.34 -11.48
C ASN A 128 -24.88 2.97 -12.05
N GLY A 129 -23.79 3.46 -11.45
CA GLY A 129 -22.44 3.32 -11.94
C GLY A 129 -22.12 4.24 -13.10
N VAL A 130 -20.83 4.34 -13.42
CA VAL A 130 -20.28 5.26 -14.43
C VAL A 130 -19.20 4.52 -15.22
N ASN A 131 -19.00 4.82 -16.50
CA ASN A 131 -17.87 4.21 -17.21
C ASN A 131 -16.54 4.72 -16.63
N SER A 132 -16.33 6.04 -16.60
CA SER A 132 -15.16 6.62 -15.96
C SER A 132 -15.47 7.91 -15.21
N ILE A 133 -14.72 8.15 -14.14
CA ILE A 133 -14.70 9.40 -13.39
C ILE A 133 -13.24 9.83 -13.27
N ILE A 134 -12.90 11.02 -13.78
CA ILE A 134 -11.55 11.59 -13.73
C ILE A 134 -11.63 12.99 -13.14
N LEU A 135 -11.30 13.13 -11.85
CA LEU A 135 -11.35 14.40 -11.12
C LEU A 135 -9.92 14.89 -10.87
N ASN A 136 -9.38 15.69 -11.80
CA ASN A 136 -8.04 16.23 -11.68
C ASN A 136 -8.05 17.48 -10.80
N GLY A 137 -7.21 17.49 -9.77
CA GLY A 137 -7.18 18.55 -8.77
C GLY A 137 -8.24 18.40 -7.67
N PHE A 138 -8.93 17.26 -7.57
CA PHE A 138 -9.94 17.04 -6.54
C PHE A 138 -9.44 16.07 -5.46
N ALA A 139 -9.41 16.52 -4.20
CA ALA A 139 -9.02 15.71 -3.05
C ALA A 139 -10.25 15.23 -2.27
N LEU A 140 -10.32 13.93 -1.99
CA LEU A 140 -11.32 13.39 -1.07
C LEU A 140 -10.91 13.72 0.36
N ALA A 141 -11.66 14.58 1.03
CA ALA A 141 -11.32 15.08 2.37
C ALA A 141 -12.59 15.35 3.18
N GLN A 142 -12.46 15.47 4.49
CA GLN A 142 -13.54 16.04 5.30
C GLN A 142 -13.61 17.55 5.05
N THR A 143 -14.74 18.04 4.57
CA THR A 143 -14.95 19.48 4.26
C THR A 143 -15.87 20.15 5.29
N LEU A 144 -16.73 19.38 5.96
CA LEU A 144 -17.57 19.87 7.05
C LEU A 144 -16.84 19.86 8.40
N PRO A 145 -16.90 20.95 9.19
CA PRO A 145 -16.35 20.97 10.54
C PRO A 145 -17.06 19.96 11.45
N ILE A 146 -16.30 19.35 12.36
CA ILE A 146 -16.84 18.51 13.43
C ILE A 146 -17.51 19.44 14.44
N ASN A 147 -18.84 19.42 14.54
CA ASN A 147 -19.53 20.16 15.60
C ASN A 147 -19.21 19.53 16.96
N GLU A 148 -18.98 20.37 17.99
CA GLU A 148 -18.63 19.96 19.36
C GLU A 148 -19.62 18.94 19.96
N ASP A 149 -20.87 18.95 19.50
CA ASP A 149 -21.97 18.12 20.03
C ASP A 149 -22.21 16.79 19.28
N ASN A 150 -21.54 16.53 18.15
CA ASN A 150 -21.70 15.29 17.35
C ASN A 150 -23.18 14.91 17.01
N THR A 151 -24.10 15.87 17.06
CA THR A 151 -25.56 15.65 16.92
C THR A 151 -26.05 15.61 15.48
N VAL A 152 -25.19 15.91 14.51
CA VAL A 152 -25.46 15.64 13.09
C VAL A 152 -24.74 14.34 12.74
N VAL A 153 -25.52 13.32 12.33
CA VAL A 153 -25.01 12.13 11.67
C VAL A 153 -24.33 12.59 10.39
N GLN A 154 -23.05 12.92 10.47
CA GLN A 154 -22.30 13.40 9.31
C GLN A 154 -22.26 12.26 8.27
N PRO A 155 -22.66 12.52 7.02
CA PRO A 155 -22.51 11.53 5.97
C PRO A 155 -21.01 11.23 5.82
N GLY A 156 -20.63 9.96 5.98
CA GLY A 156 -19.22 9.57 6.04
C GLY A 156 -18.44 9.98 4.79
N VAL A 157 -17.22 10.49 4.96
CA VAL A 157 -16.34 10.88 3.85
C VAL A 157 -16.08 9.67 2.95
N GLY A 158 -16.36 9.78 1.65
CA GLY A 158 -16.16 8.64 0.78
C GLY A 158 -16.61 8.75 -0.67
N VAL A 159 -16.21 7.74 -1.45
CA VAL A 159 -16.66 7.50 -2.81
C VAL A 159 -17.55 6.25 -2.80
N PHE A 160 -18.77 6.36 -3.30
CA PHE A 160 -19.78 5.30 -3.30
C PHE A 160 -20.32 5.07 -4.71
N LEU A 161 -19.81 4.00 -5.34
CA LEU A 161 -20.12 3.64 -6.73
C LEU A 161 -20.71 2.21 -6.77
N PRO A 162 -21.89 1.96 -6.20
CA PRO A 162 -22.44 0.61 -6.09
C PRO A 162 -22.75 -0.03 -7.45
N GLY A 163 -23.15 0.75 -8.47
CA GLY A 163 -23.27 0.28 -9.85
C GLY A 163 -21.93 0.05 -10.57
N GLY A 164 -20.81 0.36 -9.90
CA GLY A 164 -19.46 0.13 -10.39
C GLY A 164 -18.88 1.26 -11.23
N VAL A 165 -17.58 1.14 -11.52
CA VAL A 165 -16.84 2.03 -12.40
C VAL A 165 -15.82 1.24 -13.19
N GLN A 166 -15.42 1.68 -14.39
CA GLN A 166 -14.27 1.10 -15.09
C GLN A 166 -12.99 1.84 -14.75
N THR A 167 -13.02 3.16 -14.64
CA THR A 167 -11.89 3.99 -14.21
C THR A 167 -12.33 5.05 -13.21
N LEU A 168 -11.72 5.07 -12.03
CA LEU A 168 -11.83 6.15 -11.05
C LEU A 168 -10.46 6.81 -10.91
N GLN A 169 -10.40 8.13 -11.05
CA GLN A 169 -9.20 8.91 -10.78
C GLN A 169 -9.56 10.13 -9.92
N ILE A 170 -8.88 10.26 -8.79
CA ILE A 170 -8.93 11.43 -7.90
C ILE A 170 -7.50 11.86 -7.57
N ALA A 171 -7.33 13.13 -7.19
CA ALA A 171 -6.01 13.70 -6.97
C ALA A 171 -5.40 13.16 -5.67
N ASP A 172 -6.05 13.32 -4.51
CA ASP A 172 -5.54 12.80 -3.23
C ASP A 172 -6.68 12.26 -2.35
N VAL A 173 -6.31 11.51 -1.30
CA VAL A 173 -7.20 11.16 -0.18
C VAL A 173 -6.59 11.71 1.10
N GLU A 174 -7.31 12.62 1.75
CA GLU A 174 -6.92 13.25 3.00
C GLU A 174 -7.79 12.72 4.14
N ALA A 175 -7.22 11.81 4.93
CA ALA A 175 -7.88 11.17 6.05
C ALA A 175 -7.22 11.60 7.37
N TYR A 176 -7.88 12.50 8.09
CA TYR A 176 -7.50 12.93 9.43
C TYR A 176 -8.46 12.30 10.44
N ASN A 177 -7.96 11.33 11.21
CA ASN A 177 -8.80 10.55 12.11
C ASN A 177 -8.49 10.85 13.58
N ASP A 178 -9.51 11.25 14.32
CA ASP A 178 -9.41 11.42 15.77
C ASP A 178 -9.56 10.05 16.45
N VAL A 179 -8.53 9.66 17.18
CA VAL A 179 -8.52 8.41 17.96
C VAL A 179 -9.05 8.59 19.38
N SER A 180 -9.48 9.80 19.75
CA SER A 180 -10.19 10.00 21.01
C SER A 180 -11.54 9.28 20.96
N GLY A 181 -11.83 8.45 21.96
CA GLY A 181 -13.05 7.62 22.00
C GLY A 181 -14.37 8.41 22.02
N VAL A 182 -14.32 9.74 22.09
CA VAL A 182 -15.47 10.64 22.03
C VAL A 182 -15.82 11.00 20.58
N TYR A 183 -14.84 11.00 19.67
CA TYR A 183 -15.00 11.42 18.26
C TYR A 183 -14.51 10.37 17.25
N ALA A 184 -14.44 9.09 17.63
CA ALA A 184 -13.95 8.02 16.77
C ALA A 184 -14.56 8.12 15.35
N THR A 185 -13.78 8.64 14.41
CA THR A 185 -14.27 8.98 13.07
C THR A 185 -14.52 7.70 12.28
N ASN A 186 -15.61 7.68 11.52
CA ASN A 186 -15.82 6.64 10.52
C ASN A 186 -14.66 6.68 9.51
N PRO A 187 -14.19 5.52 9.03
CA PRO A 187 -13.13 5.51 8.02
C PRO A 187 -13.56 6.26 6.77
N VAL A 188 -12.58 6.87 6.08
CA VAL A 188 -12.77 7.31 4.70
C VAL A 188 -12.95 6.06 3.83
N ARG A 189 -14.08 5.95 3.11
CA ARG A 189 -14.44 4.74 2.36
C ARG A 189 -14.50 4.99 0.86
N ILE A 190 -13.88 4.11 0.09
CA ILE A 190 -13.99 4.05 -1.37
C ILE A 190 -14.62 2.71 -1.72
N VAL A 191 -15.92 2.74 -1.97
CA VAL A 191 -16.76 1.58 -2.24
C VAL A 191 -17.07 1.51 -3.73
N VAL A 192 -16.73 0.39 -4.38
CA VAL A 192 -16.98 0.16 -5.80
C VAL A 192 -17.64 -1.19 -5.99
N GLY A 193 -18.81 -1.18 -6.63
CA GLY A 193 -19.67 -2.36 -6.76
C GLY A 193 -20.55 -2.59 -5.53
N ASP A 194 -21.28 -3.68 -5.56
CA ASP A 194 -22.16 -4.12 -4.48
C ASP A 194 -21.89 -5.59 -4.14
N ALA A 195 -21.98 -5.95 -2.85
CA ALA A 195 -21.80 -7.31 -2.37
C ALA A 195 -22.85 -8.27 -2.92
N ALA A 196 -24.10 -7.81 -3.09
CA ALA A 196 -25.18 -8.64 -3.61
C ALA A 196 -25.05 -8.84 -5.13
N SER A 197 -24.45 -7.88 -5.85
CA SER A 197 -24.17 -7.96 -7.28
C SER A 197 -22.71 -7.63 -7.62
N PRO A 198 -21.76 -8.56 -7.39
CA PRO A 198 -20.34 -8.31 -7.60
C PRO A 198 -20.00 -7.90 -9.03
N LEU A 199 -19.00 -7.04 -9.18
CA LEU A 199 -18.53 -6.53 -10.45
C LEU A 199 -18.02 -7.66 -11.35
N LYS A 200 -18.47 -7.66 -12.60
CA LYS A 200 -17.94 -8.53 -13.66
C LYS A 200 -16.74 -7.92 -14.37
N LYS A 201 -16.71 -6.59 -14.49
CA LYS A 201 -15.61 -5.83 -15.08
C LYS A 201 -14.74 -5.26 -13.96
N ALA A 202 -13.45 -5.53 -14.06
CA ALA A 202 -12.50 -5.15 -13.02
C ALA A 202 -12.10 -3.66 -13.15
N PRO A 203 -12.30 -2.81 -12.12
CA PRO A 203 -12.01 -1.38 -12.19
C PRO A 203 -10.50 -1.08 -12.16
N ILE A 204 -10.16 0.10 -12.67
CA ILE A 204 -8.88 0.79 -12.45
C ILE A 204 -9.15 1.95 -11.50
N ILE A 205 -8.44 2.00 -10.37
CA ILE A 205 -8.53 3.08 -9.39
C ILE A 205 -7.18 3.78 -9.32
N ARG A 206 -7.17 5.09 -9.54
CA ARG A 206 -5.99 5.94 -9.47
C ARG A 206 -6.23 6.99 -8.41
N VAL A 207 -5.34 7.02 -7.43
CA VAL A 207 -5.27 8.07 -6.43
C VAL A 207 -3.87 8.64 -6.53
N GLY A 208 -3.65 9.92 -6.26
CA GLY A 208 -2.31 10.43 -6.00
C GLY A 208 -1.83 9.89 -4.67
N THR A 209 -1.68 10.75 -3.67
CA THR A 209 -1.22 10.38 -2.34
C THR A 209 -2.40 10.11 -1.41
N ILE A 210 -2.25 9.08 -0.57
CA ILE A 210 -3.16 8.82 0.54
C ILE A 210 -2.47 9.32 1.80
N TYR A 211 -2.97 10.42 2.33
CA TYR A 211 -2.56 11.01 3.61
C TYR A 211 -3.46 10.45 4.70
N ASN A 212 -2.95 9.50 5.48
CA ASN A 212 -3.70 8.79 6.49
C ASN A 212 -3.11 9.06 7.88
N THR A 213 -3.51 10.18 8.45
CA THR A 213 -2.97 10.72 9.71
C THR A 213 -3.96 10.48 10.85
N MET A 214 -3.45 9.95 11.95
CA MET A 214 -4.18 9.88 13.22
C MET A 214 -3.71 11.00 14.16
N TYR A 215 -4.66 11.63 14.83
CA TYR A 215 -4.44 12.63 15.87
C TYR A 215 -5.34 12.35 17.07
N SER A 216 -5.16 13.08 18.17
CA SER A 216 -6.07 12.98 19.33
C SER A 216 -6.50 14.35 19.82
N SER A 217 -7.81 14.61 19.83
CA SER A 217 -8.35 15.88 20.37
C SER A 217 -8.36 15.97 21.90
N GLN A 218 -8.31 14.82 22.60
CA GLN A 218 -8.50 14.72 24.06
C GLN A 218 -7.29 14.18 24.83
N ALA A 219 -6.39 13.44 24.17
CA ALA A 219 -5.28 12.78 24.87
C ALA A 219 -4.01 13.62 24.92
N ASP A 220 -3.25 13.47 26.01
CA ASP A 220 -1.90 14.04 26.10
C ASP A 220 -0.90 13.39 25.14
N SER A 221 -1.21 12.18 24.66
CA SER A 221 -0.42 11.40 23.71
C SER A 221 -1.31 10.62 22.74
N VAL A 222 -0.97 10.60 21.46
CA VAL A 222 -1.58 9.72 20.45
C VAL A 222 -1.06 8.28 20.63
N PRO A 223 -1.90 7.24 20.45
CA PRO A 223 -1.43 5.85 20.45
C PRO A 223 -0.33 5.62 19.40
N ASN A 224 0.86 5.22 19.85
CA ASN A 224 1.97 4.82 18.99
C ASN A 224 1.87 3.35 18.53
N VAL A 225 0.73 2.71 18.81
CA VAL A 225 0.44 1.32 18.48
C VAL A 225 -0.34 1.22 17.17
N PRO A 226 -0.03 0.24 16.31
CA PRO A 226 -0.79 -0.03 15.09
C PRO A 226 -2.27 -0.30 15.42
N GLN A 227 -3.19 0.41 14.75
CA GLN A 227 -4.64 0.24 14.96
C GLN A 227 -5.19 -0.96 14.19
N SER A 228 -6.20 -1.61 14.75
CA SER A 228 -6.90 -2.71 14.07
C SER A 228 -7.97 -2.23 13.10
N THR A 229 -8.61 -1.10 13.38
CA THR A 229 -9.66 -0.56 12.51
C THR A 229 -9.02 0.25 11.37
N PRO A 230 -9.37 -0.01 10.09
CA PRO A 230 -8.91 0.82 8.99
C PRO A 230 -9.46 2.24 9.15
N THR A 231 -8.64 3.23 8.82
CA THR A 231 -9.01 4.65 8.76
C THR A 231 -9.21 5.12 7.32
N VAL A 232 -8.64 4.38 6.36
CA VAL A 232 -8.96 4.47 4.93
C VAL A 232 -9.26 3.06 4.44
N SER A 233 -10.41 2.87 3.77
CA SER A 233 -10.88 1.58 3.30
C SER A 233 -11.27 1.62 1.83
N PHE A 234 -10.60 0.83 1.00
CA PHE A 234 -11.07 0.50 -0.35
C PHE A 234 -11.84 -0.81 -0.28
N GLU A 235 -13.11 -0.78 -0.67
CA GLU A 235 -14.02 -1.92 -0.69
C GLU A 235 -14.49 -2.14 -2.13
N VAL A 236 -13.80 -3.02 -2.85
CA VAL A 236 -14.14 -3.35 -4.24
C VAL A 236 -14.78 -4.73 -4.29
N TYR A 237 -16.09 -4.76 -4.51
CA TYR A 237 -16.87 -5.99 -4.57
C TYR A 237 -16.72 -6.70 -5.91
N GLY A 238 -15.62 -7.44 -6.06
CA GLY A 238 -15.27 -8.16 -7.29
C GLY A 238 -13.76 -8.18 -7.53
N PRO A 239 -13.30 -8.62 -8.72
CA PRO A 239 -11.91 -8.49 -9.14
C PRO A 239 -11.58 -7.03 -9.42
N THR A 240 -10.34 -6.61 -9.11
CA THR A 240 -9.80 -5.27 -9.42
C THR A 240 -8.70 -5.39 -10.48
N HIS A 241 -8.73 -4.53 -11.50
CA HIS A 241 -7.68 -4.56 -12.52
C HIS A 241 -6.42 -3.93 -11.98
N ALA A 242 -6.51 -2.69 -11.50
CA ALA A 242 -5.37 -1.99 -10.92
C ALA A 242 -5.79 -0.98 -9.85
N ILE A 243 -4.96 -0.84 -8.81
CA ILE A 243 -4.96 0.30 -7.90
C ILE A 243 -3.57 0.93 -7.97
N THR A 244 -3.50 2.21 -8.32
CA THR A 244 -2.24 2.95 -8.40
C THR A 244 -2.27 4.18 -7.50
N THR A 245 -1.21 4.37 -6.72
CA THR A 245 -1.01 5.52 -5.83
C THR A 245 0.40 6.09 -5.97
N ASN A 246 0.57 7.38 -5.67
CA ASN A 246 1.87 7.99 -5.49
C ASN A 246 2.51 7.49 -4.20
N ALA A 247 1.84 7.55 -3.06
CA ALA A 247 2.34 7.04 -1.78
C ALA A 247 1.19 6.85 -0.78
N ILE A 248 1.42 6.03 0.25
CA ILE A 248 0.56 5.93 1.43
C ILE A 248 1.39 6.35 2.62
N THR A 249 1.07 7.52 3.18
CA THR A 249 1.89 8.17 4.21
C THR A 249 0.99 8.91 5.19
N ARG A 250 1.60 9.50 6.21
CA ARG A 250 0.99 10.48 7.08
C ARG A 250 1.47 11.85 6.61
N GLN A 251 0.63 12.84 6.85
CA GLN A 251 0.94 14.24 6.68
C GLN A 251 0.68 14.97 8.00
N MET A 252 1.62 15.82 8.40
CA MET A 252 1.35 16.79 9.46
C MET A 252 0.35 17.80 8.88
N PRO A 253 -0.75 18.14 9.58
CA PRO A 253 -1.71 19.14 9.10
C PRO A 253 -1.01 20.42 8.64
N VAL A 254 -1.49 21.03 7.56
CA VAL A 254 -0.94 22.27 7.01
C VAL A 254 -1.11 23.41 8.02
N ALA A 255 -0.17 24.37 8.01
CA ALA A 255 -0.22 25.54 8.88
C ALA A 255 -1.57 26.25 8.77
N GLY A 256 -2.23 26.54 9.90
CA GLY A 256 -3.58 27.12 9.94
C GLY A 256 -4.71 26.14 10.28
N LEU A 257 -4.53 24.83 10.06
CA LEU A 257 -5.43 23.78 10.56
C LEU A 257 -4.93 23.13 11.86
N GLU A 258 -3.77 23.57 12.37
CA GLU A 258 -3.13 23.00 13.56
C GLU A 258 -4.00 23.10 14.83
N SER A 259 -4.87 24.12 14.90
CA SER A 259 -5.83 24.29 15.99
C SER A 259 -6.94 23.22 15.98
N ASN A 260 -7.25 22.66 14.83
CA ASN A 260 -8.29 21.63 14.67
C ASN A 260 -7.75 20.21 14.91
N TYR A 261 -6.42 20.04 14.87
CA TYR A 261 -5.72 18.76 14.97
C TYR A 261 -4.60 18.81 16.01
N PRO A 262 -4.91 19.02 17.30
CA PRO A 262 -3.90 19.11 18.32
C PRO A 262 -3.15 17.77 18.39
N LYS A 263 -1.85 17.78 18.05
CA LYS A 263 -0.93 16.63 18.15
C LYS A 263 -1.20 15.48 17.15
N PRO A 264 -0.81 15.58 15.87
CA PRO A 264 -0.70 14.41 14.98
C PRO A 264 0.39 13.45 15.50
N GLY A 265 0.10 12.16 15.61
CA GLY A 265 1.02 11.24 16.32
C GLY A 265 1.27 9.89 15.67
N ALA A 266 0.35 9.34 14.88
CA ALA A 266 0.52 8.01 14.30
C ALA A 266 -0.09 7.87 12.89
N GLN A 267 0.39 6.88 12.14
CA GLN A 267 -0.11 6.51 10.82
C GLN A 267 -1.35 5.62 10.97
N GLY A 268 -2.45 5.95 10.28
CA GLY A 268 -3.64 5.09 10.26
C GLY A 268 -3.50 3.88 9.32
N LEU A 269 -4.34 2.87 9.49
CA LEU A 269 -4.36 1.67 8.65
C LEU A 269 -5.10 1.98 7.33
N THR A 270 -4.42 1.77 6.20
CA THR A 270 -5.07 1.74 4.88
C THR A 270 -5.37 0.31 4.47
N SER A 271 -6.64 -0.04 4.32
CA SER A 271 -7.07 -1.38 3.90
C SER A 271 -7.57 -1.37 2.46
N ILE A 272 -7.13 -2.36 1.68
CA ILE A 272 -7.59 -2.64 0.32
C ILE A 272 -8.25 -4.02 0.33
N ALA A 273 -9.57 -4.04 0.21
CA ALA A 273 -10.41 -5.23 0.17
C ALA A 273 -10.93 -5.48 -1.25
N THR A 274 -10.52 -6.59 -1.87
CA THR A 274 -10.97 -7.02 -3.20
C THR A 274 -10.86 -8.53 -3.38
N THR A 275 -11.62 -9.15 -4.28
CA THR A 275 -11.54 -10.60 -4.51
C THR A 275 -10.19 -11.02 -5.12
N SER A 276 -9.69 -10.25 -6.07
CA SER A 276 -8.37 -10.43 -6.69
C SER A 276 -7.88 -9.10 -7.24
N ILE A 277 -6.57 -8.96 -7.42
CA ILE A 277 -5.99 -7.71 -7.95
C ILE A 277 -5.01 -8.00 -9.07
N GLY A 278 -5.22 -7.40 -10.24
CA GLY A 278 -4.27 -7.48 -11.35
C GLY A 278 -2.96 -6.75 -11.02
N GLN A 279 -3.06 -5.55 -10.45
CA GLN A 279 -1.91 -4.74 -10.09
C GLN A 279 -2.19 -3.82 -8.90
N PHE A 280 -1.33 -3.87 -7.88
CA PHE A 280 -1.17 -2.79 -6.90
C PHE A 280 0.17 -2.10 -7.15
N GLN A 281 0.15 -0.78 -7.32
CA GLN A 281 1.36 0.00 -7.52
C GLN A 281 1.38 1.26 -6.65
N ALA A 282 2.46 1.44 -5.90
CA ALA A 282 2.82 2.71 -5.27
C ALA A 282 4.14 3.21 -5.86
N ILE A 283 4.20 4.46 -6.32
CA ILE A 283 5.44 5.05 -6.88
C ILE A 283 6.46 5.32 -5.75
N GLY A 284 5.97 5.79 -4.61
CA GLY A 284 6.69 6.07 -3.38
C GLY A 284 6.49 4.97 -2.34
N GLY A 285 6.66 5.35 -1.07
CA GLY A 285 6.53 4.43 0.05
C GLY A 285 5.07 4.09 0.37
N VAL A 286 4.88 2.95 1.03
CA VAL A 286 3.59 2.59 1.64
C VAL A 286 3.84 2.27 3.09
N ASN A 287 3.06 2.89 3.96
CA ASN A 287 3.11 2.65 5.39
C ASN A 287 1.78 2.07 5.85
N PHE A 288 1.86 1.07 6.72
CA PHE A 288 0.73 0.44 7.40
C PHE A 288 -0.47 0.16 6.47
N THR A 289 -0.19 -0.61 5.42
CA THR A 289 -1.14 -0.91 4.35
C THR A 289 -1.44 -2.40 4.31
N ARG A 290 -2.72 -2.75 4.17
CA ARG A 290 -3.18 -4.14 4.03
C ARG A 290 -3.86 -4.36 2.67
N ILE A 291 -3.58 -5.49 2.04
CA ILE A 291 -4.26 -5.95 0.83
C ILE A 291 -4.78 -7.38 1.04
N ALA A 292 -6.10 -7.53 1.02
CA ALA A 292 -6.81 -8.77 1.32
C ALA A 292 -8.21 -8.79 0.66
N ARG A 293 -9.03 -9.81 0.92
CA ARG A 293 -10.43 -9.89 0.48
C ARG A 293 -11.39 -9.10 1.35
N ASN A 294 -11.02 -8.83 2.60
CA ASN A 294 -11.84 -8.10 3.56
C ASN A 294 -11.05 -6.99 4.27
N THR A 295 -11.79 -6.15 4.98
CA THR A 295 -11.30 -4.97 5.70
C THR A 295 -10.92 -5.27 7.15
N GLY A 296 -11.30 -6.44 7.71
CA GLY A 296 -10.95 -6.83 9.08
C GLY A 296 -9.45 -7.15 9.26
N THR A 297 -8.95 -7.17 10.50
CA THR A 297 -7.52 -7.39 10.79
C THR A 297 -7.02 -8.83 10.70
N ASN A 298 -7.88 -9.84 10.80
CA ASN A 298 -7.40 -11.22 10.80
C ASN A 298 -6.96 -11.62 9.38
N ILE A 299 -5.75 -12.16 9.25
CA ILE A 299 -5.28 -12.81 8.03
C ILE A 299 -5.63 -14.29 8.16
N SER A 300 -6.50 -14.78 7.31
CA SER A 300 -6.85 -16.20 7.21
C SER A 300 -7.00 -16.61 5.74
N PRO A 301 -7.09 -17.91 5.42
CA PRO A 301 -7.39 -18.36 4.07
C PRO A 301 -8.73 -17.83 3.56
N THR A 302 -9.72 -17.63 4.45
CA THR A 302 -11.04 -17.13 4.05
C THR A 302 -11.04 -15.63 3.75
N THR A 303 -10.00 -14.91 4.19
CA THR A 303 -9.87 -13.46 4.00
C THR A 303 -8.80 -13.08 2.97
N ALA A 304 -8.10 -14.05 2.39
CA ALA A 304 -7.05 -13.82 1.40
C ALA A 304 -7.61 -13.57 -0.01
N LEU A 305 -6.85 -12.84 -0.84
CA LEU A 305 -7.13 -12.68 -2.27
C LEU A 305 -7.13 -14.03 -3.00
N ASP A 306 -7.97 -14.20 -4.01
CA ASP A 306 -7.87 -15.37 -4.90
C ASP A 306 -6.50 -15.44 -5.58
N HIS A 307 -5.99 -14.31 -6.06
CA HIS A 307 -4.64 -14.16 -6.62
C HIS A 307 -4.25 -12.67 -6.69
N ALA A 308 -2.97 -12.41 -6.89
CA ALA A 308 -2.48 -11.09 -7.26
C ALA A 308 -1.56 -11.15 -8.49
N GLY A 309 -1.65 -10.17 -9.40
CA GLY A 309 -0.73 -10.06 -10.52
C GLY A 309 0.58 -9.42 -10.09
N LEU A 310 0.65 -8.10 -10.06
CA LEU A 310 1.82 -7.33 -9.67
C LEU A 310 1.59 -6.57 -8.36
N ILE A 311 2.50 -6.72 -7.40
CA ILE A 311 2.64 -5.83 -6.25
C ILE A 311 3.94 -5.06 -6.43
N HIS A 312 3.87 -3.74 -6.66
CA HIS A 312 5.04 -2.90 -6.92
C HIS A 312 5.06 -1.67 -6.00
N ILE A 313 6.07 -1.58 -5.14
CA ILE A 313 6.33 -0.41 -4.30
C ILE A 313 7.67 0.21 -4.71
N GLY A 314 7.67 1.47 -5.10
CA GLY A 314 8.87 2.19 -5.51
C GLY A 314 9.67 2.79 -4.34
N GLY A 315 9.00 3.12 -3.24
CA GLY A 315 9.62 3.52 -1.97
C GLY A 315 9.70 2.38 -0.95
N THR A 316 9.95 2.73 0.32
CA THR A 316 9.99 1.76 1.42
C THR A 316 8.59 1.24 1.71
N ALA A 317 8.45 -0.08 1.84
CA ALA A 317 7.19 -0.71 2.22
C ALA A 317 7.23 -1.07 3.71
N ASP A 318 6.74 -0.20 4.59
CA ASP A 318 6.77 -0.42 6.03
C ASP A 318 5.39 -0.84 6.56
N ALA A 319 5.35 -1.91 7.36
CA ALA A 319 4.13 -2.58 7.79
C ALA A 319 3.16 -2.90 6.63
N LEU A 320 3.69 -3.28 5.47
CA LEU A 320 2.90 -3.75 4.33
C LEU A 320 2.46 -5.21 4.59
N SER A 321 1.15 -5.45 4.57
CA SER A 321 0.56 -6.78 4.66
C SER A 321 -0.16 -7.15 3.35
N VAL A 322 0.21 -8.29 2.74
CA VAL A 322 -0.49 -8.83 1.56
C VAL A 322 -0.82 -10.30 1.80
N SER A 323 -2.08 -10.69 1.61
CA SER A 323 -2.51 -12.07 1.76
C SER A 323 -3.21 -12.58 0.49
N SER A 324 -2.72 -13.66 -0.09
CA SER A 324 -3.31 -14.32 -1.25
C SER A 324 -3.33 -15.85 -1.10
N ASN A 325 -4.46 -16.49 -1.40
CA ASN A 325 -4.54 -17.95 -1.48
C ASN A 325 -3.87 -18.49 -2.75
N GLY A 326 -3.99 -17.77 -3.86
CA GLY A 326 -3.36 -18.12 -5.12
C GLY A 326 -2.00 -17.48 -5.31
N PRO A 327 -1.49 -17.49 -6.55
CA PRO A 327 -0.17 -16.96 -6.83
C PRO A 327 -0.15 -15.42 -6.82
N ILE A 328 0.95 -14.86 -6.34
CA ILE A 328 1.41 -13.52 -6.69
C ILE A 328 2.33 -13.67 -7.91
N ARG A 329 1.96 -13.10 -9.07
CA ARG A 329 2.79 -13.24 -10.29
C ARG A 329 4.11 -12.48 -10.19
N SER A 330 4.14 -11.33 -9.53
CA SER A 330 5.36 -10.57 -9.33
C SER A 330 5.27 -9.68 -8.09
N LEU A 331 6.26 -9.82 -7.20
CA LEU A 331 6.48 -8.94 -6.07
C LEU A 331 7.75 -8.10 -6.32
N ARG A 332 7.60 -6.78 -6.34
CA ARG A 332 8.68 -5.82 -6.59
C ARG A 332 8.69 -4.74 -5.51
N LEU A 333 9.62 -4.85 -4.58
CA LEU A 333 9.84 -3.89 -3.50
C LEU A 333 11.16 -3.18 -3.78
N MET A 334 11.11 -1.97 -4.31
CA MET A 334 12.30 -1.30 -4.81
C MET A 334 13.19 -0.75 -3.67
N ARG A 335 12.60 -0.43 -2.51
CA ARG A 335 13.32 -0.03 -1.28
C ARG A 335 12.92 -0.86 -0.07
N GLY A 336 12.96 -2.18 -0.22
CA GLY A 336 12.84 -3.12 0.90
C GLY A 336 11.44 -3.29 1.50
N LEU A 337 11.35 -4.25 2.42
CA LEU A 337 10.17 -4.55 3.25
C LEU A 337 10.52 -4.32 4.72
N GLY A 338 9.84 -3.40 5.37
CA GLY A 338 10.18 -2.88 6.69
C GLY A 338 11.21 -1.76 6.62
N ASP A 339 10.92 -0.66 7.32
CA ASP A 339 11.84 0.46 7.45
C ASP A 339 12.85 0.21 8.59
N PRO A 340 14.17 0.11 8.30
CA PRO A 340 15.20 -0.12 9.32
C PRO A 340 15.48 1.12 10.19
N SER A 341 14.89 2.27 9.91
CA SER A 341 15.16 3.51 10.63
C SER A 341 14.87 3.37 12.12
N GLY A 342 15.89 3.60 12.96
CA GLY A 342 15.79 3.47 14.42
C GLY A 342 15.93 2.06 15.00
N THR A 343 16.21 1.03 14.19
CA THR A 343 16.37 -0.38 14.63
C THR A 343 17.75 -0.71 15.19
N SER A 344 18.79 0.07 14.89
CA SER A 344 20.15 -0.13 15.38
C SER A 344 20.60 1.04 16.25
N THR A 345 21.30 0.74 17.36
CA THR A 345 22.09 1.70 18.16
C THR A 345 23.52 1.88 17.62
N ALA A 346 23.89 1.22 16.53
CA ALA A 346 25.22 1.34 15.93
C ALA A 346 25.45 2.77 15.41
N THR A 347 26.58 3.34 15.81
CA THR A 347 27.03 4.75 15.74
C THR A 347 27.14 5.38 14.34
N GLN A 348 26.55 4.80 13.29
CA GLN A 348 26.59 5.35 11.93
C GLN A 348 25.31 6.08 11.49
N TYR A 349 24.26 6.10 12.31
CA TYR A 349 23.07 6.92 12.07
C TYR A 349 23.10 8.16 12.96
N TYR A 350 23.99 9.11 12.67
CA TYR A 350 23.86 10.46 13.22
C TYR A 350 22.64 11.14 12.57
N GLY A 351 21.61 11.47 13.36
CA GLY A 351 20.56 12.42 12.97
C GLY A 351 19.14 11.90 12.73
N THR A 352 18.76 10.68 13.11
CA THR A 352 17.34 10.27 13.01
C THR A 352 16.52 10.95 14.11
N THR A 353 15.75 11.99 13.74
CA THR A 353 14.82 12.68 14.64
C THR A 353 13.80 11.70 15.22
N ALA A 354 13.46 11.83 16.51
CA ALA A 354 12.36 11.09 17.12
C ALA A 354 11.07 11.38 16.33
N GLY A 355 10.59 10.38 15.58
CA GLY A 355 9.52 10.54 14.59
C GLY A 355 9.81 9.86 13.26
N GLN A 356 11.07 9.61 12.89
CA GLN A 356 11.46 8.91 11.66
C GLN A 356 11.73 7.41 11.85
N LYS A 357 11.20 6.81 12.92
CA LYS A 357 11.41 5.38 13.20
C LYS A 357 10.43 4.52 12.39
N GLY A 358 10.94 3.44 11.81
CA GLY A 358 10.12 2.41 11.17
C GLY A 358 9.39 1.52 12.19
N PHE A 359 8.37 0.78 11.76
CA PHE A 359 7.66 -0.20 12.57
C PHE A 359 8.59 -1.22 13.25
N PRO A 360 9.63 -1.75 12.57
CA PRO A 360 10.61 -2.63 13.20
C PRO A 360 11.32 -2.03 14.43
N ALA A 361 11.51 -0.71 14.48
CA ALA A 361 12.17 -0.07 15.63
C ALA A 361 11.29 -0.05 16.89
N TYR A 362 9.99 -0.29 16.75
CA TYR A 362 9.05 -0.49 17.84
C TYR A 362 8.80 -1.98 18.15
N GLY A 363 9.53 -2.90 17.50
CA GLY A 363 9.35 -4.34 17.65
C GLY A 363 8.17 -4.92 16.85
N TYR A 364 7.48 -4.11 16.04
CA TYR A 364 6.41 -4.59 15.16
C TYR A 364 6.97 -5.14 13.85
N MET A 365 6.19 -6.00 13.17
CA MET A 365 6.56 -6.50 11.86
C MET A 365 6.68 -5.36 10.84
N GLY A 366 7.82 -5.30 10.16
CA GLY A 366 8.06 -4.38 9.05
C GLY A 366 7.32 -4.76 7.76
N GLY A 367 6.80 -5.98 7.69
CA GLY A 367 5.88 -6.39 6.63
C GLY A 367 5.63 -7.89 6.60
N GLN A 368 4.52 -8.27 5.99
CA GLN A 368 4.08 -9.66 5.93
C GLN A 368 3.42 -9.96 4.58
N ILE A 369 3.97 -10.91 3.84
CA ILE A 369 3.43 -11.32 2.54
C ILE A 369 3.20 -12.81 2.56
N ASN A 370 1.94 -13.23 2.42
CA ASN A 370 1.55 -14.64 2.36
C ASN A 370 0.91 -14.91 1.00
N ALA A 371 1.34 -15.97 0.31
CA ALA A 371 0.78 -16.35 -0.98
C ALA A 371 0.69 -17.86 -1.18
N GLY A 372 -0.15 -18.34 -2.09
CA GLY A 372 -0.09 -19.73 -2.55
C GLY A 372 1.23 -20.04 -3.27
N ALA A 373 1.75 -19.08 -4.02
CA ALA A 373 3.07 -19.11 -4.64
C ALA A 373 3.50 -17.69 -5.01
N ILE A 374 4.80 -17.45 -5.19
CA ILE A 374 5.28 -16.18 -5.76
C ILE A 374 6.20 -16.47 -6.93
N ASN A 375 5.78 -16.08 -8.13
CA ASN A 375 6.49 -16.43 -9.36
C ASN A 375 7.79 -15.64 -9.55
N ARG A 376 7.84 -14.40 -9.05
CA ARG A 376 9.00 -13.51 -9.13
C ARG A 376 9.07 -12.63 -7.89
N ILE A 377 10.23 -12.57 -7.26
CA ILE A 377 10.52 -11.70 -6.12
C ILE A 377 11.71 -10.82 -6.47
N ASN A 378 11.57 -9.51 -6.29
CA ASN A 378 12.66 -8.55 -6.39
C ASN A 378 12.58 -7.57 -5.23
N ILE A 379 13.56 -7.61 -4.34
CA ILE A 379 13.64 -6.76 -3.16
C ILE A 379 14.96 -5.97 -3.22
N GLY A 380 14.85 -4.65 -3.28
CA GLY A 380 15.97 -3.72 -3.14
C GLY A 380 16.23 -3.35 -1.67
N ALA A 381 17.30 -2.61 -1.41
CA ALA A 381 17.61 -2.14 -0.07
C ALA A 381 16.81 -0.88 0.28
N ALA A 382 16.27 -0.81 1.49
CA ALA A 382 15.57 0.34 2.06
C ALA A 382 16.52 1.53 2.30
N ASN A 383 17.76 1.22 2.65
CA ASN A 383 18.80 2.18 3.00
C ASN A 383 20.16 1.78 2.37
N THR A 384 21.13 2.67 2.52
CA THR A 384 22.53 2.45 2.14
C THR A 384 23.37 2.44 3.42
N ILE A 385 24.28 1.50 3.55
CA ILE A 385 25.21 1.42 4.68
C ILE A 385 26.61 1.78 4.17
N MET A 386 27.35 2.55 4.96
CA MET A 386 28.73 2.92 4.67
C MET A 386 29.68 1.92 5.33
N GLN A 387 30.52 1.25 4.55
CA GLN A 387 31.47 0.26 5.08
C GLN A 387 32.90 0.58 4.72
N VAL A 388 33.81 0.27 5.64
CA VAL A 388 35.23 0.22 5.35
C VAL A 388 35.53 -1.01 4.50
N SER A 389 36.44 -0.88 3.55
CA SER A 389 36.84 -2.01 2.71
C SER A 389 37.45 -3.12 3.57
N ASN A 390 37.03 -4.37 3.35
CA ASN A 390 37.59 -5.56 3.96
C ASN A 390 38.66 -6.23 3.08
N SER A 391 39.01 -5.64 1.93
CA SER A 391 40.04 -6.17 1.03
C SER A 391 41.44 -5.74 1.50
N PRO A 392 42.34 -6.69 1.82
CA PRO A 392 43.69 -6.37 2.28
C PRO A 392 44.48 -5.51 1.28
N GLN A 393 44.28 -5.74 -0.02
CA GLN A 393 44.95 -4.97 -1.08
C GLN A 393 44.46 -3.51 -1.17
N PHE A 394 43.20 -3.26 -0.83
CA PHE A 394 42.66 -1.89 -0.77
C PHE A 394 43.13 -1.18 0.49
N ILE A 395 43.08 -1.85 1.64
CA ILE A 395 43.57 -1.33 2.92
C ILE A 395 45.06 -0.95 2.82
N GLN A 396 45.87 -1.76 2.13
CA GLN A 396 47.28 -1.46 1.88
C GLN A 396 47.53 -0.28 0.93
N ARG A 397 46.60 0.01 0.01
CA ARG A 397 46.73 1.14 -0.93
C ARG A 397 46.26 2.48 -0.36
N THR A 398 45.43 2.46 0.68
CA THR A 398 44.90 3.67 1.33
C THR A 398 45.38 3.79 2.77
N GLN A 399 46.67 3.52 3.01
CA GLN A 399 47.28 3.69 4.33
C GLN A 399 47.12 5.15 4.80
N GLY A 400 46.61 5.33 6.02
CA GLY A 400 46.44 6.64 6.66
C GLY A 400 45.08 7.33 6.45
N VAL A 401 44.16 6.78 5.64
CA VAL A 401 42.81 7.34 5.43
C VAL A 401 41.74 6.26 5.50
N THR A 402 40.77 6.41 6.42
CA THR A 402 39.58 5.54 6.49
C THR A 402 38.62 5.91 5.36
N ASN A 403 38.59 5.10 4.31
CA ASN A 403 37.64 5.27 3.21
C ASN A 403 36.39 4.43 3.44
N TYR A 404 35.24 5.10 3.37
CA TYR A 404 33.92 4.47 3.46
C TYR A 404 33.32 4.30 2.06
N PHE A 405 32.77 3.12 1.79
CA PHE A 405 32.13 2.79 0.52
C PHE A 405 30.66 2.49 0.75
N PRO A 406 29.76 3.01 -0.09
CA PRO A 406 28.34 2.72 0.00
C PRO A 406 28.07 1.28 -0.43
N ARG A 407 27.31 0.56 0.39
CA ARG A 407 26.78 -0.78 0.14
C ARG A 407 25.26 -0.75 0.31
N ALA A 408 24.56 -1.64 -0.38
CA ALA A 408 23.15 -1.90 -0.11
C ALA A 408 22.94 -2.28 1.37
N GLY A 409 22.06 -1.55 2.08
CA GLY A 409 21.73 -1.80 3.47
C GLY A 409 20.73 -2.93 3.65
N SER A 410 19.72 -2.75 4.51
CA SER A 410 18.66 -3.73 4.77
C SER A 410 17.68 -3.83 3.61
N ALA A 411 17.47 -5.03 3.08
CA ALA A 411 16.42 -5.37 2.13
C ALA A 411 15.12 -5.76 2.83
N MET A 412 15.23 -6.46 3.98
CA MET A 412 14.09 -6.81 4.82
C MET A 412 14.47 -6.59 6.28
N THR A 413 13.57 -5.97 7.04
CA THR A 413 13.76 -5.73 8.48
C THR A 413 12.51 -6.13 9.25
N ASN A 414 12.67 -7.10 10.16
CA ASN A 414 11.56 -7.70 10.91
C ASN A 414 10.35 -8.07 10.03
N ALA A 415 10.60 -8.69 8.88
CA ALA A 415 9.57 -8.96 7.87
C ALA A 415 9.53 -10.42 7.44
N ALA A 416 8.35 -10.89 7.02
CA ALA A 416 8.13 -12.27 6.59
C ALA A 416 7.51 -12.35 5.19
N ILE A 417 8.04 -13.26 4.36
CA ILE A 417 7.45 -13.67 3.08
C ILE A 417 7.25 -15.18 3.11
N THR A 418 6.00 -15.63 3.07
CA THR A 418 5.66 -17.04 3.16
C THR A 418 4.85 -17.51 1.95
N THR A 419 5.11 -18.73 1.50
CA THR A 419 4.27 -19.39 0.49
C THR A 419 3.97 -20.83 0.83
N SER A 420 2.71 -21.25 0.71
CA SER A 420 2.34 -22.68 0.87
C SER A 420 2.88 -23.55 -0.28
N GLY A 421 3.06 -22.95 -1.46
CA GLY A 421 3.71 -23.55 -2.62
C GLY A 421 5.15 -23.09 -2.82
N SER A 422 5.61 -23.12 -4.07
CA SER A 422 6.99 -22.76 -4.47
C SER A 422 7.18 -21.26 -4.73
N MET A 423 8.42 -20.79 -4.64
CA MET A 423 8.85 -19.47 -5.09
C MET A 423 9.73 -19.56 -6.34
N GLY A 424 9.53 -18.63 -7.26
CA GLY A 424 10.20 -18.62 -8.55
C GLY A 424 9.59 -19.63 -9.53
N THR A 425 9.41 -19.22 -10.78
CA THR A 425 9.04 -20.12 -11.86
C THR A 425 10.24 -20.85 -12.44
N LYS A 426 10.02 -22.02 -13.05
CA LYS A 426 11.01 -22.59 -13.95
C LYS A 426 11.27 -21.57 -15.06
N PRO A 427 12.53 -21.29 -15.45
CA PRO A 427 12.81 -20.47 -16.62
C PRO A 427 12.06 -21.05 -17.81
N VAL A 428 11.10 -20.30 -18.34
CA VAL A 428 10.44 -20.64 -19.59
C VAL A 428 11.48 -20.35 -20.67
N HIS A 429 12.02 -21.42 -21.27
CA HIS A 429 13.08 -21.43 -22.29
C HIS A 429 14.49 -21.04 -21.82
N THR A 430 15.17 -21.95 -21.10
CA THR A 430 16.63 -21.99 -21.17
C THR A 430 17.03 -22.84 -22.38
N GLY A 431 17.24 -22.21 -23.53
CA GLY A 431 17.72 -22.91 -24.73
C GLY A 431 17.11 -22.48 -26.07
N SER A 432 16.02 -21.72 -26.08
CA SER A 432 15.50 -21.16 -27.33
C SER A 432 16.44 -20.07 -27.83
N ILE A 433 16.98 -20.33 -29.02
CA ILE A 433 17.75 -19.39 -29.81
C ILE A 433 16.72 -18.57 -30.58
N ASN A 434 16.77 -17.23 -30.50
CA ASN A 434 15.90 -16.42 -31.34
C ASN A 434 16.28 -16.61 -32.83
N HIS A 435 15.46 -16.11 -33.76
CA HIS A 435 15.75 -16.18 -35.21
C HIS A 435 17.13 -15.59 -35.61
N PHE A 436 17.83 -14.91 -34.68
CA PHE A 436 19.14 -14.29 -34.85
C PHE A 436 20.29 -15.03 -34.15
N GLY A 437 20.14 -16.29 -33.76
CA GLY A 437 21.25 -17.04 -33.15
C GLY A 437 21.56 -16.64 -31.70
N LYS A 438 20.81 -15.69 -31.11
CA LYS A 438 21.03 -15.23 -29.74
C LYS A 438 20.24 -16.10 -28.78
N LYS A 439 20.92 -16.70 -27.80
CA LYS A 439 20.26 -17.33 -26.65
C LYS A 439 19.32 -16.28 -26.05
N ILE A 440 18.02 -16.59 -26.02
CA ILE A 440 17.06 -15.80 -25.27
C ILE A 440 17.50 -15.90 -23.81
N GLN A 441 18.11 -14.83 -23.29
CA GLN A 441 18.36 -14.73 -21.85
C GLN A 441 16.99 -14.68 -21.20
N SER A 442 16.61 -15.75 -20.51
CA SER A 442 15.37 -15.81 -19.74
C SER A 442 15.31 -14.57 -18.85
N ASN A 443 14.30 -13.72 -19.04
CA ASN A 443 13.98 -12.65 -18.09
C ASN A 443 14.04 -13.26 -16.68
N ALA A 444 14.91 -12.76 -15.81
CA ALA A 444 15.26 -13.40 -14.54
C ALA A 444 14.00 -13.82 -13.73
N THR A 445 13.62 -15.09 -13.87
CA THR A 445 12.56 -15.77 -13.13
C THR A 445 13.20 -16.34 -11.87
N GLY A 446 12.96 -15.71 -10.72
CA GLY A 446 13.53 -16.17 -9.45
C GLY A 446 13.38 -15.16 -8.33
N VAL A 447 14.15 -15.39 -7.27
CA VAL A 447 14.16 -14.58 -6.04
C VAL A 447 15.44 -13.73 -6.02
N LEU A 448 15.30 -12.43 -6.26
CA LEU A 448 16.39 -11.46 -6.22
C LEU A 448 16.27 -10.58 -4.98
N ILE A 449 17.32 -10.54 -4.19
CA ILE A 449 17.40 -9.74 -2.96
C ILE A 449 18.70 -8.95 -2.97
N ARG A 450 18.62 -7.63 -2.77
CA ARG A 450 19.77 -6.73 -2.70
C ARG A 450 19.76 -6.02 -1.36
N GLY A 451 20.65 -6.40 -0.47
CA GLY A 451 20.72 -5.93 0.89
C GLY A 451 20.60 -7.07 1.91
N ASP A 452 20.72 -6.71 3.18
CA ASP A 452 20.68 -7.60 4.31
C ASP A 452 19.23 -8.00 4.67
N LEU A 453 19.04 -9.22 5.13
CA LEU A 453 17.83 -9.60 5.87
C LEU A 453 18.20 -9.49 7.36
N ALA A 454 17.43 -8.70 8.10
CA ALA A 454 17.58 -8.54 9.55
C ALA A 454 16.28 -8.99 10.23
N GLN A 455 16.37 -9.95 11.16
CA GLN A 455 15.24 -10.53 11.86
C GLN A 455 14.10 -10.95 10.91
N SER A 456 14.42 -11.49 9.75
CA SER A 456 13.46 -11.66 8.64
C SER A 456 13.41 -13.09 8.14
N GLU A 457 12.28 -13.49 7.58
CA GLU A 457 12.07 -14.87 7.13
C GLU A 457 11.44 -14.95 5.74
N ILE A 458 12.00 -15.80 4.89
CA ILE A 458 11.42 -16.18 3.59
C ILE A 458 11.21 -17.69 3.60
N ALA A 459 9.96 -18.15 3.67
CA ALA A 459 9.63 -19.56 3.81
C ALA A 459 8.72 -20.05 2.67
N SER A 460 9.18 -21.03 1.90
CA SER A 460 8.41 -21.72 0.86
C SER A 460 7.93 -23.09 1.36
N GLY A 461 6.81 -23.62 0.88
CA GLY A 461 6.20 -24.85 1.44
C GLY A 461 5.66 -24.65 2.85
N PHE A 462 5.32 -23.41 3.18
CA PHE A 462 4.99 -22.91 4.50
C PHE A 462 3.60 -22.29 4.51
N ASP A 463 2.67 -22.88 5.27
CA ASP A 463 1.35 -22.29 5.48
C ASP A 463 1.36 -21.43 6.75
N TYR A 464 1.34 -20.12 6.53
CA TYR A 464 1.30 -19.15 7.60
C TYR A 464 0.08 -19.30 8.52
N ASN A 465 -1.07 -19.72 7.98
CA ASN A 465 -2.28 -19.83 8.79
C ASN A 465 -2.17 -21.02 9.76
N GLN A 466 -1.60 -22.14 9.31
CA GLN A 466 -1.30 -23.28 10.18
C GLN A 466 -0.30 -22.92 11.27
N TYR A 467 0.72 -22.13 10.93
CA TYR A 467 1.69 -21.60 11.89
C TYR A 467 1.00 -20.80 13.01
N VAL A 468 0.13 -19.85 12.64
CA VAL A 468 -0.58 -19.01 13.63
C VAL A 468 -1.54 -19.82 14.50
N THR A 469 -2.09 -20.93 13.99
CA THR A 469 -2.94 -21.83 14.78
C THR A 469 -2.16 -22.88 15.58
N GLY A 470 -0.83 -22.80 15.61
CA GLY A 470 0.04 -23.74 16.35
C GLY A 470 0.14 -25.13 15.73
N VAL A 471 -0.27 -25.29 14.48
CA VAL A 471 -0.13 -26.54 13.70
C VAL A 471 1.16 -26.49 12.90
N SER A 472 1.74 -27.66 12.60
CA SER A 472 2.91 -27.79 11.70
C SER A 472 2.71 -27.01 10.40
N PRO A 473 3.46 -25.92 10.14
CA PRO A 473 3.24 -25.11 8.95
C PRO A 473 3.88 -25.69 7.69
N VAL A 474 4.69 -26.73 7.80
CA VAL A 474 5.27 -27.40 6.62
C VAL A 474 4.21 -28.28 5.97
N THR A 475 3.63 -27.80 4.86
CA THR A 475 2.44 -28.41 4.24
C THR A 475 2.73 -29.34 3.07
N GLY A 476 3.92 -29.29 2.49
CA GLY A 476 4.25 -30.12 1.35
C GLY A 476 5.58 -29.77 0.69
N PRO A 477 5.91 -30.44 -0.42
CA PRO A 477 7.15 -30.20 -1.15
C PRO A 477 7.15 -28.82 -1.81
N SER A 478 8.29 -28.14 -1.77
CA SER A 478 8.42 -26.80 -2.34
C SER A 478 9.83 -26.51 -2.81
N VAL A 479 9.95 -25.49 -3.65
CA VAL A 479 11.25 -25.09 -4.20
C VAL A 479 11.35 -23.58 -4.26
N ILE A 480 12.49 -23.04 -3.84
CA ILE A 480 12.90 -21.67 -4.13
C ILE A 480 13.84 -21.69 -5.34
N ARG A 481 13.41 -21.12 -6.46
CA ARG A 481 14.17 -21.11 -7.72
C ARG A 481 14.90 -19.80 -7.94
N GLY A 482 16.16 -19.91 -8.38
CA GLY A 482 16.95 -18.77 -8.84
C GLY A 482 17.21 -17.75 -7.73
N LEU A 483 17.44 -18.22 -6.51
CA LEU A 483 17.82 -17.36 -5.38
C LEU A 483 19.14 -16.66 -5.69
N ARG A 484 19.10 -15.32 -5.67
CA ARG A 484 20.25 -14.43 -5.83
C ARG A 484 20.17 -13.35 -4.79
N MET A 485 20.80 -13.59 -3.65
CA MET A 485 20.93 -12.61 -2.58
C MET A 485 22.30 -11.93 -2.64
N LYS A 486 22.34 -10.61 -2.45
CA LYS A 486 23.56 -9.83 -2.23
C LYS A 486 23.45 -9.06 -0.93
N GLY A 487 23.89 -9.67 0.16
CA GLY A 487 23.79 -9.14 1.52
C GLY A 487 23.97 -10.26 2.53
N SER A 488 23.81 -9.93 3.80
CA SER A 488 23.97 -10.84 4.95
C SER A 488 22.61 -11.28 5.46
N LEU A 489 22.56 -12.46 6.06
CA LEU A 489 21.45 -12.89 6.90
C LEU A 489 21.84 -12.58 8.34
N VAL A 490 21.05 -11.79 9.05
CA VAL A 490 21.24 -11.49 10.48
C VAL A 490 19.96 -11.89 11.19
N ASP A 491 20.01 -12.92 12.03
CA ASP A 491 18.83 -13.50 12.69
C ASP A 491 17.72 -13.80 11.67
N SER A 492 18.13 -14.31 10.50
CA SER A 492 17.28 -14.38 9.32
C SER A 492 17.42 -15.67 8.56
N VAL A 493 16.29 -16.15 8.06
CA VAL A 493 16.16 -17.47 7.48
C VAL A 493 15.52 -17.41 6.09
N ILE A 494 16.08 -18.19 5.16
CA ILE A 494 15.41 -18.55 3.91
C ILE A 494 15.23 -20.06 3.87
N SER A 495 14.00 -20.54 3.86
CA SER A 495 13.69 -21.97 3.95
C SER A 495 12.75 -22.47 2.84
N ALA A 496 12.91 -23.74 2.47
CA ALA A 496 11.99 -24.44 1.57
C ALA A 496 11.56 -25.77 2.20
N SER A 497 10.27 -25.88 2.53
CA SER A 497 9.64 -27.03 3.18
C SER A 497 10.39 -27.49 4.43
N TYR A 498 10.83 -26.51 5.22
CA TYR A 498 11.63 -26.70 6.43
C TYR A 498 11.18 -25.67 7.47
N ALA A 499 10.86 -26.14 8.67
CA ALA A 499 10.61 -25.28 9.83
C ALA A 499 11.15 -25.97 11.08
N PRO A 500 11.60 -25.21 12.10
CA PRO A 500 11.95 -25.76 13.39
C PRO A 500 10.72 -26.37 14.06
N ASP A 501 10.96 -27.23 15.04
CA ASP A 501 9.87 -27.69 15.88
C ASP A 501 9.19 -26.53 16.64
N THR A 502 7.97 -26.77 17.09
CA THR A 502 7.17 -25.74 17.77
C THR A 502 7.62 -25.43 19.20
N THR A 503 8.55 -26.23 19.76
CA THR A 503 8.94 -26.20 21.18
C THR A 503 10.21 -25.36 21.41
N THR A 504 11.23 -25.60 20.60
CA THR A 504 12.52 -24.91 20.66
C THR A 504 12.57 -23.71 19.73
N GLN A 505 11.80 -23.74 18.63
CA GLN A 505 11.79 -22.72 17.57
C GLN A 505 13.18 -22.45 16.95
N ASP A 506 14.14 -23.33 17.20
CA ASP A 506 15.53 -23.21 16.76
C ASP A 506 15.77 -24.14 15.58
N PHE A 507 16.41 -23.64 14.52
CA PHE A 507 16.69 -24.46 13.33
C PHE A 507 17.86 -25.43 13.59
N LEU A 508 17.89 -26.55 12.86
CA LEU A 508 18.87 -27.64 12.94
C LEU A 508 18.68 -28.60 14.12
N GLN A 509 17.45 -28.71 14.64
CA GLN A 509 17.14 -29.70 15.66
C GLN A 509 16.71 -31.03 15.00
N ALA A 510 16.92 -32.14 15.71
CA ALA A 510 16.52 -33.47 15.21
C ALA A 510 15.00 -33.62 15.05
N THR A 511 14.25 -32.77 15.74
CA THR A 511 12.78 -32.68 15.79
C THR A 511 12.20 -31.74 14.74
N ASP A 512 13.04 -31.12 13.91
CA ASP A 512 12.60 -30.18 12.87
C ASP A 512 11.62 -30.80 11.89
N GLN A 513 10.68 -29.98 11.43
CA GLN A 513 9.68 -30.35 10.45
C GLN A 513 10.28 -30.22 9.06
N VAL A 514 10.62 -31.36 8.45
CA VAL A 514 11.28 -31.41 7.14
C VAL A 514 10.44 -32.20 6.15
N SER A 515 10.11 -31.54 5.04
CA SER A 515 9.49 -32.16 3.85
C SER A 515 10.42 -32.06 2.64
N PRO A 516 10.09 -32.69 1.49
CA PRO A 516 10.92 -32.58 0.29
C PRO A 516 11.00 -31.14 -0.25
N GLY A 517 11.99 -30.37 0.23
CA GLY A 517 12.25 -28.99 -0.15
C GLY A 517 13.58 -28.81 -0.88
N ALA A 518 13.66 -27.83 -1.79
CA ALA A 518 14.92 -27.47 -2.45
C ALA A 518 15.13 -25.96 -2.61
N ILE A 519 16.37 -25.50 -2.47
CA ILE A 519 16.78 -24.13 -2.81
C ILE A 519 17.82 -24.18 -3.92
N HIS A 520 17.51 -23.49 -5.03
CA HIS A 520 18.42 -23.35 -6.16
C HIS A 520 18.99 -21.92 -6.22
N GLY A 521 20.31 -21.80 -6.06
CA GLY A 521 21.01 -20.53 -5.90
C GLY A 521 21.42 -20.32 -4.45
N GLY A 522 21.72 -19.08 -4.08
CA GLY A 522 22.30 -18.78 -2.78
C GLY A 522 22.65 -17.32 -2.58
N ILE A 523 23.59 -17.09 -1.66
CA ILE A 523 24.10 -15.79 -1.28
C ILE A 523 25.38 -15.52 -2.08
N TYR A 524 25.46 -14.35 -2.70
CA TYR A 524 26.56 -13.93 -3.57
C TYR A 524 27.25 -12.69 -3.01
N GLY A 525 28.58 -12.70 -2.99
CA GLY A 525 29.40 -11.60 -2.45
C GLY A 525 29.83 -11.83 -0.99
N PRO A 526 30.19 -10.77 -0.23
CA PRO A 526 30.69 -10.91 1.14
C PRO A 526 29.59 -11.23 2.18
N GLY A 527 28.44 -11.70 1.73
CA GLY A 527 27.30 -12.02 2.58
C GLY A 527 27.61 -13.18 3.51
N LEU A 528 27.35 -12.98 4.81
CA LEU A 528 27.51 -13.98 5.85
C LEU A 528 26.16 -14.21 6.55
N ALA A 529 26.03 -15.36 7.21
CA ALA A 529 24.92 -15.63 8.11
C ALA A 529 25.41 -15.39 9.55
N TYR A 530 24.69 -14.54 10.28
CA TYR A 530 24.95 -14.17 11.66
C TYR A 530 23.72 -14.49 12.48
N ASP A 531 23.94 -15.15 13.61
CA ASP A 531 22.91 -15.43 14.60
C ASP A 531 23.37 -14.81 15.91
N ASP A 532 22.70 -13.71 16.27
CA ASP A 532 22.92 -12.95 17.50
C ASP A 532 21.91 -13.39 18.59
N GLY A 533 21.20 -14.50 18.37
CA GLY A 533 20.22 -15.07 19.29
C GLY A 533 18.88 -14.32 19.32
N ARG A 534 18.62 -13.43 18.36
CA ARG A 534 17.30 -12.80 18.21
C ARG A 534 16.42 -13.65 17.31
N GLY A 535 15.11 -13.59 17.55
CA GLY A 535 14.14 -14.25 16.69
C GLY A 535 14.02 -13.58 15.30
N THR A 536 13.70 -14.39 14.29
CA THR A 536 13.13 -13.95 13.01
C THR A 536 11.78 -13.26 13.24
N ALA A 537 11.22 -12.67 12.19
CA ALA A 537 9.87 -12.09 12.20
C ALA A 537 8.76 -13.10 12.52
N LEU A 538 9.03 -14.42 12.41
CA LEU A 538 8.14 -15.50 12.84
C LEU A 538 8.57 -16.11 14.18
N GLY A 539 9.37 -15.40 14.98
CA GLY A 539 9.77 -15.81 16.32
C GLY A 539 10.70 -17.03 16.38
N ARG A 540 11.42 -17.34 15.29
CA ARG A 540 12.33 -18.49 15.21
C ARG A 540 13.78 -18.10 15.40
N LEU A 541 14.61 -18.98 15.93
CA LEU A 541 16.02 -18.71 16.17
C LEU A 541 16.89 -19.32 15.08
N GLY A 542 17.93 -18.62 14.66
CA GLY A 542 18.89 -19.09 13.68
C GLY A 542 19.07 -18.17 12.47
N SER A 543 20.12 -18.45 11.70
CA SER A 543 20.38 -17.77 10.44
C SER A 543 20.94 -18.70 9.38
N GLY A 544 20.41 -18.61 8.15
CA GLY A 544 20.91 -19.40 7.03
C GLY A 544 19.88 -19.80 5.98
N LEU A 545 20.30 -20.74 5.13
CA LEU A 545 19.47 -21.37 4.10
C LEU A 545 19.11 -22.80 4.55
N PHE A 546 17.82 -23.12 4.64
CA PHE A 546 17.36 -24.43 5.14
C PHE A 546 16.44 -25.14 4.16
N ALA A 547 16.90 -26.27 3.64
CA ALA A 547 16.11 -27.17 2.80
C ALA A 547 16.75 -28.55 2.76
N ARG A 548 15.97 -29.57 2.36
CA ARG A 548 16.50 -30.93 2.17
C ARG A 548 17.56 -30.99 1.06
N ARG A 549 17.48 -30.10 0.07
CA ARG A 549 18.44 -29.99 -1.04
C ARG A 549 18.85 -28.55 -1.26
N LEU A 550 20.15 -28.29 -1.21
CA LEU A 550 20.75 -27.00 -1.58
C LEU A 550 21.62 -27.19 -2.82
N SER A 551 21.43 -26.35 -3.84
CA SER A 551 22.33 -26.35 -5.01
C SER A 551 22.95 -24.97 -5.21
N ASN A 552 24.27 -24.91 -5.26
CA ASN A 552 25.08 -23.67 -5.30
C ASN A 552 24.79 -22.69 -4.15
N PRO A 553 24.82 -23.11 -2.86
CA PRO A 553 24.49 -22.22 -1.75
C PRO A 553 25.53 -21.12 -1.48
N LEU A 554 26.79 -21.27 -1.95
CA LEU A 554 27.92 -20.37 -1.64
C LEU A 554 28.80 -20.11 -2.88
N HIS A 555 29.04 -18.83 -3.20
CA HIS A 555 30.15 -18.42 -4.07
C HIS A 555 30.85 -17.19 -3.45
N SER A 556 31.59 -17.42 -2.36
CA SER A 556 32.61 -16.52 -1.76
C SER A 556 33.39 -17.29 -0.67
N PRO A 557 34.68 -16.97 -0.38
CA PRO A 557 35.61 -17.87 0.32
C PRO A 557 35.24 -18.07 1.80
N PRO A 558 35.68 -19.19 2.42
CA PRO A 558 35.24 -19.56 3.77
C PRO A 558 35.60 -18.47 4.77
N PRO A 559 34.67 -18.03 5.63
CA PRO A 559 35.00 -17.19 6.77
C PRO A 559 35.84 -18.01 7.76
N ASN A 560 36.95 -17.44 8.20
CA ASN A 560 37.70 -17.98 9.31
C ASN A 560 36.80 -18.03 10.57
N GLN A 561 36.62 -19.26 11.07
CA GLN A 561 36.10 -19.69 12.39
C GLN A 561 34.61 -20.07 12.50
N PRO A 562 34.27 -20.96 13.46
CA PRO A 562 34.21 -22.40 13.26
C PRO A 562 32.76 -22.85 13.11
N ILE A 563 32.52 -23.74 12.14
CA ILE A 563 31.32 -24.57 12.14
C ILE A 563 31.29 -25.29 13.48
N ARG A 564 30.30 -25.03 14.33
CA ARG A 564 30.00 -25.94 15.44
C ARG A 564 29.45 -27.23 14.84
N THR A 565 30.35 -28.10 14.41
CA THR A 565 30.05 -29.52 14.20
C THR A 565 29.86 -30.14 15.57
N ARG A 566 28.61 -30.41 15.97
CA ARG A 566 28.35 -31.53 16.86
C ARG A 566 28.07 -32.76 16.01
N ALA A 567 28.74 -33.83 16.37
CA ALA A 567 28.95 -35.05 15.61
C ALA A 567 27.65 -35.75 15.18
N GLY A 568 27.68 -36.35 13.99
CA GLY A 568 26.76 -37.42 13.61
C GLY A 568 25.92 -37.20 12.36
N VAL A 569 26.52 -36.88 11.22
CA VAL A 569 25.93 -37.23 9.91
C VAL A 569 27.05 -37.74 9.01
N ASP A 570 27.07 -39.06 8.81
CA ASP A 570 27.96 -39.75 7.89
C ASP A 570 27.73 -39.27 6.46
N TYR A 571 28.74 -38.61 5.90
CA TYR A 571 28.94 -38.53 4.46
C TYR A 571 29.45 -39.90 3.99
N ARG A 572 28.60 -40.73 3.40
CA ARG A 572 29.07 -41.81 2.52
C ARG A 572 29.13 -41.30 1.09
N GLY A 573 30.34 -41.04 0.64
CA GLY A 573 30.68 -40.95 -0.77
C GLY A 573 30.95 -42.33 -1.36
N SER A 574 30.44 -42.53 -2.58
CA SER A 574 31.07 -43.25 -3.70
C SER A 574 30.33 -42.84 -4.97
#